data_AF-A0A934ZVU0-F1
#
_entry.id   AF-A0A934ZVU0-F1
#
_cell.length_a   1.000
_cell.length_b   1.000
_cell.length_c   1.000
_cell.angle_alpha   90.00
_cell.angle_beta   90.00
_cell.angle_gamma   90.00
#
_symmetry.space_group_name_H-M   'P 1'
#
loop_
_entity.id
_entity.type
_entity.pdbx_description
1 polymer ?
#
loop_
_entity_poly.entity_id
_entity_poly.type
_entity_poly.pdbx_seq_one_letter_code
_entity_poly.pdbx_strand_id
1 'polypeptide(L)'
;MVRRDAGVDVPVLPPTRGRIDPAGAQRVLATRATEVRGCYERALARDATLQGELTVRLRVEADGRVSQTALSGDDALRGAGRCMETALRGLVFPAPTGGAATVTVPYVFRAGE
;
A
#
# COMPACT_ATOMS: atom_id res chain seq x y z
N MET A 1 17.65 -39.93 6.04
CA MET A 1 17.84 -38.48 6.17
C MET A 1 17.36 -37.83 4.87
N VAL A 2 16.10 -37.38 4.80
CA VAL A 2 15.54 -36.80 3.57
C VAL A 2 16.01 -35.36 3.44
N ARG A 3 16.86 -35.09 2.44
CA ARG A 3 17.19 -33.74 1.97
C ARG A 3 15.91 -33.18 1.36
N ARG A 4 15.27 -32.22 2.03
CA ARG A 4 14.20 -31.42 1.43
C ARG A 4 14.88 -30.38 0.56
N ASP A 5 14.85 -30.57 -0.75
CA ASP A 5 15.15 -29.52 -1.72
C ASP A 5 14.26 -28.31 -1.41
N ALA A 6 14.88 -27.22 -0.99
CA ALA A 6 14.21 -25.94 -0.79
C ALA A 6 13.95 -25.31 -2.17
N GLY A 7 12.90 -25.78 -2.84
CA GLY A 7 12.41 -25.15 -4.06
C GLY A 7 11.91 -23.73 -3.75
N VAL A 8 12.36 -22.74 -4.52
CA VAL A 8 11.82 -21.38 -4.49
C VAL A 8 10.50 -21.38 -5.26
N ASP A 9 9.37 -21.29 -4.54
CA ASP A 9 8.07 -21.02 -5.15
C ASP A 9 7.98 -19.52 -5.47
N VAL A 10 7.95 -19.18 -6.75
CA VAL A 10 7.79 -17.80 -7.22
C VAL A 10 6.31 -17.61 -7.60
N PRO A 11 5.49 -16.95 -6.76
CA PRO A 11 4.08 -16.76 -7.08
C PRO A 11 3.93 -15.80 -8.28
N VAL A 12 3.46 -16.34 -9.41
CA VAL A 12 3.12 -15.54 -10.60
C VAL A 12 1.64 -15.14 -10.52
N LEU A 13 1.39 -13.85 -10.39
CA LEU A 13 0.02 -13.32 -10.32
C LEU A 13 -0.47 -12.94 -11.70
N PRO A 14 -1.76 -13.15 -12.01
CA PRO A 14 -2.33 -12.68 -13.26
C PRO A 14 -2.31 -11.15 -13.32
N PRO A 15 -2.12 -10.55 -14.50
CA PRO A 15 -2.16 -9.10 -14.65
C PRO A 15 -3.53 -8.54 -14.22
N THR A 16 -3.52 -7.37 -13.59
CA THR A 16 -4.76 -6.67 -13.25
C THR A 16 -5.31 -5.97 -14.48
N ARG A 17 -6.58 -6.21 -14.80
CA ARG A 17 -7.32 -5.53 -15.89
C ARG A 17 -8.57 -4.82 -15.39
N GLY A 18 -8.91 -5.02 -14.12
CA GLY A 18 -10.09 -4.43 -13.52
C GLY A 18 -9.92 -2.95 -13.25
N ARG A 19 -11.05 -2.28 -13.06
CA ARG A 19 -11.12 -0.86 -12.67
C ARG A 19 -12.01 -0.68 -11.46
N ILE A 20 -11.60 0.23 -10.59
CA ILE A 20 -12.39 0.66 -9.42
C ILE A 20 -12.81 2.10 -9.69
N ASP A 21 -14.04 2.44 -9.29
CA ASP A 21 -14.51 3.82 -9.31
C ASP A 21 -13.57 4.71 -8.46
N PRO A 22 -12.97 5.78 -9.03
CA PRO A 22 -12.02 6.61 -8.31
C PRO A 22 -12.59 7.23 -7.04
N ALA A 23 -13.84 7.68 -7.05
CA ALA A 23 -14.47 8.29 -5.88
C ALA A 23 -14.70 7.26 -4.75
N GLY A 24 -15.09 6.03 -5.10
CA GLY A 24 -15.19 4.91 -4.18
C GLY A 24 -13.85 4.53 -3.55
N ALA A 25 -12.79 4.45 -4.36
CA ALA A 25 -11.44 4.19 -3.85
C ALA A 25 -10.96 5.30 -2.91
N GLN A 26 -11.17 6.56 -3.27
CA GLN A 26 -10.82 7.71 -2.43
C GLN A 26 -11.55 7.69 -1.08
N ARG A 27 -12.86 7.39 -1.06
CA ARG A 27 -13.62 7.26 0.19
C ARG A 27 -13.04 6.19 1.11
N VAL A 28 -12.69 5.03 0.57
CA VAL A 28 -12.10 3.93 1.35
C VAL A 28 -10.73 4.33 1.90
N LEU A 29 -9.86 4.93 1.08
CA LEU A 29 -8.55 5.42 1.52
C LEU A 29 -8.67 6.49 2.61
N ALA A 30 -9.65 7.39 2.50
CA ALA A 30 -9.88 8.46 3.48
C ALA A 30 -10.20 7.91 4.89
N THR A 31 -10.78 6.71 5.01
CA THR A 31 -11.05 6.09 6.31
C THR A 31 -9.78 5.78 7.12
N ARG A 32 -8.62 5.72 6.46
CA ARG A 32 -7.30 5.46 7.09
C ARG A 32 -6.41 6.69 7.10
N ALA A 33 -6.91 7.86 6.69
CA ALA A 33 -6.10 9.08 6.56
C ALA A 33 -5.40 9.48 7.88
N THR A 34 -6.11 9.41 9.01
CA THR A 34 -5.53 9.72 10.34
C THR A 34 -4.43 8.73 10.73
N GLU A 35 -4.62 7.44 10.46
CA GLU A 35 -3.65 6.40 10.76
C GLU A 35 -2.37 6.54 9.91
N VAL A 36 -2.56 6.81 8.61
CA VAL A 36 -1.48 7.10 7.66
C VAL A 36 -0.70 8.35 8.08
N ARG A 37 -1.38 9.43 8.47
CA ARG A 37 -0.72 10.63 9.00
C ARG A 37 0.11 10.30 10.25
N GLY A 38 -0.46 9.53 11.18
CA GLY A 38 0.25 9.08 12.38
C GLY A 38 1.49 8.22 12.07
N CYS A 39 1.52 7.47 10.96
CA CYS A 39 2.72 6.77 10.52
C CYS A 39 3.86 7.73 10.17
N TYR A 40 3.55 8.84 9.51
CA TYR A 40 4.53 9.85 9.15
C TYR A 40 4.96 10.69 10.36
N GLU A 41 4.02 11.13 11.21
CA GLU A 41 4.31 11.86 12.45
C GLU A 41 5.26 11.08 13.38
N ARG A 42 5.05 9.76 13.51
CA ARG A 42 5.97 8.91 14.29
C ARG A 42 7.37 8.83 13.69
N ALA A 43 7.49 8.92 12.37
CA ALA A 43 8.79 8.97 11.71
C ALA A 43 9.46 10.33 11.93
N LEU A 44 8.71 11.43 11.80
CA LEU A 44 9.18 12.79 12.10
C LEU A 44 9.69 12.95 13.54
N ALA A 45 9.02 12.31 14.50
CA ALA A 45 9.48 12.30 15.89
C ALA A 45 10.88 11.65 16.09
N ARG A 46 11.36 10.88 15.10
CA ARG A 46 12.71 10.28 15.09
C ARG A 46 13.68 11.10 14.24
N ASP A 47 13.19 11.67 13.15
CA ASP A 47 13.95 12.52 12.25
C ASP A 47 13.05 13.64 11.70
N ALA A 48 13.22 14.84 12.27
CA ALA A 48 12.43 16.02 11.91
C ALA A 48 12.74 16.57 10.51
N THR A 49 13.77 16.04 9.83
CA THR A 49 14.15 16.45 8.48
C THR A 49 13.52 15.57 7.39
N LEU A 50 12.77 14.53 7.77
CA LEU A 50 12.10 13.65 6.81
C LEU A 50 11.18 14.44 5.89
N GLN A 51 11.30 14.11 4.62
CA GLN A 51 10.53 14.65 3.50
C GLN A 51 10.75 13.74 2.29
N GLY A 52 9.93 13.89 1.26
CA GLY A 52 10.06 13.12 0.01
C GLY A 52 8.73 12.57 -0.48
N GLU A 53 8.81 11.60 -1.36
CA GLU A 53 7.67 10.93 -1.96
C GLU A 53 7.70 9.42 -1.68
N LEU A 54 6.52 8.88 -1.38
CA LEU A 54 6.30 7.46 -1.22
C LEU A 54 5.05 7.07 -2.01
N THR A 55 5.11 5.94 -2.71
CA THR A 55 3.94 5.34 -3.35
C THR A 55 3.62 4.00 -2.72
N VAL A 56 2.36 3.82 -2.33
CA VAL A 56 1.82 2.51 -1.94
C VAL A 56 0.97 1.98 -3.09
N ARG A 57 1.32 0.79 -3.62
CA ARG A 57 0.50 0.06 -4.58
C ARG A 57 -0.26 -1.04 -3.87
N LEU A 58 -1.56 -1.14 -4.13
CA LEU A 58 -2.46 -2.15 -3.58
C LEU A 58 -3.03 -2.98 -4.73
N ARG A 59 -2.90 -4.30 -4.66
CA ARG A 59 -3.65 -5.20 -5.52
C ARG A 59 -4.98 -5.51 -4.85
N VAL A 60 -6.07 -5.17 -5.51
CA VAL A 60 -7.44 -5.39 -5.06
C VAL A 60 -8.06 -6.50 -5.89
N GLU A 61 -8.49 -7.57 -5.25
CA GLU A 61 -9.14 -8.70 -5.92
C GLU A 61 -10.59 -8.38 -6.31
N ALA A 62 -11.22 -9.29 -7.06
CA ALA A 62 -12.59 -9.10 -7.54
C ALA A 62 -13.64 -8.95 -6.42
N ASP A 63 -13.33 -9.42 -5.20
CA ASP A 63 -14.17 -9.26 -4.00
C ASP A 63 -13.93 -7.92 -3.27
N GLY A 64 -13.04 -7.06 -3.78
CA GLY A 64 -12.69 -5.77 -3.20
C GLY A 64 -11.62 -5.84 -2.10
N ARG A 65 -11.13 -7.03 -1.72
CA ARG A 65 -10.08 -7.14 -0.69
C ARG A 65 -8.70 -6.87 -1.26
N VAL A 66 -7.85 -6.27 -0.43
CA VAL A 66 -6.43 -6.10 -0.74
C VAL A 66 -5.72 -7.43 -0.54
N SER A 67 -5.17 -8.02 -1.61
CA SER A 67 -4.38 -9.25 -1.54
C SER A 67 -2.89 -8.99 -1.37
N GLN A 68 -2.40 -7.86 -1.89
CA GLN A 68 -0.98 -7.51 -1.87
C GLN A 68 -0.76 -6.02 -1.78
N THR A 69 0.38 -5.65 -1.19
CA THR A 69 0.89 -4.28 -1.18
C THR A 69 2.34 -4.26 -1.64
N ALA A 70 2.73 -3.14 -2.23
CA ALA A 70 4.11 -2.86 -2.58
C ALA A 70 4.43 -1.39 -2.33
N LEU A 71 5.59 -1.13 -1.73
CA LEU A 71 6.15 0.20 -1.55
C LEU A 71 7.20 0.52 -2.61
N SER A 72 7.22 1.79 -3.00
CA SER A 72 8.28 2.40 -3.81
C SER A 72 8.41 3.88 -3.42
N GLY A 73 9.56 4.49 -3.70
CA GLY A 73 9.84 5.89 -3.35
C GLY A 73 11.08 6.01 -2.45
N ASP A 74 11.17 7.11 -1.72
CA ASP A 74 12.35 7.46 -0.95
C ASP A 74 12.66 6.45 0.18
N ASP A 75 13.92 6.06 0.24
CA ASP A 75 14.43 5.08 1.19
C ASP A 75 14.26 5.52 2.65
N ALA A 76 14.42 6.81 2.92
CA ALA A 76 14.24 7.41 4.23
C ALA A 76 12.80 7.27 4.75
N LEU A 77 11.81 7.19 3.85
CA LEU A 77 10.39 7.05 4.18
C LEU A 77 9.95 5.59 4.37
N ARG A 78 10.82 4.59 4.17
CA ARG A 78 10.43 3.17 4.28
C ARG A 78 9.81 2.79 5.61
N GLY A 79 10.27 3.38 6.72
CA GLY A 79 9.70 3.15 8.05
C GLY A 79 8.24 3.58 8.13
N ALA A 80 7.95 4.81 7.69
CA ALA A 80 6.58 5.33 7.60
C ALA A 80 5.74 4.52 6.59
N GLY A 81 6.33 4.16 5.44
CA GLY A 81 5.67 3.39 4.40
C GLY A 81 5.20 2.01 4.86
N ARG A 82 6.02 1.26 5.61
CA ARG A 82 5.61 -0.07 6.13
C ARG A 82 4.42 0.03 7.08
N CYS A 83 4.39 1.09 7.88
CA CYS A 83 3.25 1.40 8.73
C CYS A 83 2.00 1.70 7.90
N MET A 84 2.12 2.51 6.83
CA MET A 84 1.02 2.82 5.92
C MET A 84 0.51 1.58 5.18
N GLU A 85 1.39 0.70 4.69
CA GLU A 85 0.98 -0.58 4.10
C GLU A 85 0.11 -1.38 5.06
N THR A 86 0.50 -1.45 6.34
CA THR A 86 -0.24 -2.19 7.36
C THR A 86 -1.64 -1.60 7.56
N ALA A 87 -1.76 -0.27 7.62
CA ALA A 87 -3.03 0.43 7.72
C ALA A 87 -3.94 0.17 6.51
N LEU A 88 -3.36 0.07 5.30
CA LEU A 88 -4.10 -0.09 4.05
C LEU A 88 -4.45 -1.55 3.72
N ARG A 89 -3.69 -2.54 4.21
CA ARG A 89 -3.94 -3.98 3.99
C ARG A 89 -5.32 -4.45 4.45
N GLY A 90 -5.87 -3.83 5.49
CA GLY A 90 -7.18 -4.19 6.05
C GLY A 90 -8.38 -3.55 5.32
N LEU A 91 -8.16 -2.80 4.26
CA LEU A 91 -9.23 -2.11 3.53
C LEU A 91 -10.02 -3.05 2.64
N VAL A 92 -11.30 -2.71 2.47
CA VAL A 92 -12.18 -3.33 1.47
C VAL A 92 -12.67 -2.23 0.54
N PHE A 93 -12.29 -2.34 -0.73
CA PHE A 93 -12.67 -1.43 -1.79
C PHE A 93 -14.01 -1.83 -2.41
N PRO A 94 -14.69 -0.92 -3.12
CA PRO A 94 -15.75 -1.33 -4.03
C PRO A 94 -15.24 -2.42 -4.97
N ALA A 95 -16.06 -3.44 -5.20
CA ALA A 95 -15.74 -4.53 -6.11
C ALA A 95 -15.30 -3.97 -7.48
N PRO A 96 -14.10 -4.28 -7.97
CA PRO A 96 -13.65 -3.80 -9.26
C PRO A 96 -14.43 -4.45 -10.41
N THR A 97 -14.67 -3.69 -11.47
CA THR A 97 -15.25 -4.23 -12.70
C THR A 97 -14.14 -4.82 -13.57
N GLY A 98 -14.30 -6.05 -14.07
CA GLY A 98 -13.34 -6.68 -14.98
C GLY A 98 -12.21 -7.49 -14.33
N GLY A 99 -12.38 -7.89 -13.06
CA GLY A 99 -11.43 -8.69 -12.30
C GLY A 99 -10.54 -7.85 -11.36
N ALA A 100 -9.42 -8.40 -10.91
CA ALA A 100 -8.53 -7.68 -10.00
C ALA A 100 -8.00 -6.36 -10.60
N ALA A 101 -7.87 -5.34 -9.75
CA ALA A 101 -7.42 -4.00 -10.09
C ALA A 101 -6.20 -3.60 -9.25
N THR A 102 -5.41 -2.65 -9.75
CA THR A 102 -4.31 -2.04 -8.98
C THR A 102 -4.71 -0.62 -8.60
N VAL A 103 -4.60 -0.30 -7.31
CA VAL A 103 -4.76 1.06 -6.77
C VAL A 103 -3.39 1.58 -6.39
N THR A 104 -3.02 2.75 -6.94
CA THR A 104 -1.74 3.41 -6.66
C THR A 104 -2.00 4.68 -5.87
N VAL A 105 -1.38 4.79 -4.70
CA VAL A 105 -1.60 5.90 -3.76
C VAL A 105 -0.27 6.63 -3.54
N PRO A 106 -0.05 7.78 -4.18
CA PRO A 106 1.11 8.61 -3.93
C PRO A 106 0.92 9.44 -2.64
N TYR A 107 1.98 9.54 -1.86
CA TYR A 107 2.09 10.37 -0.68
C TYR A 107 3.31 11.27 -0.82
N VAL A 108 3.09 12.58 -0.76
CA VAL A 108 4.15 13.58 -0.77
C VAL A 108 4.24 14.18 0.61
N PHE A 109 5.42 14.13 1.20
CA PHE A 109 5.72 14.60 2.52
C PHE A 109 6.71 15.76 2.48
N ARG A 110 6.44 16.79 3.27
CA ARG A 110 7.32 17.95 3.44
C ARG A 110 7.82 17.98 4.89
N ALA A 111 9.03 18.46 5.08
CA ALA A 111 9.60 18.63 6.41
C ALA A 111 8.86 19.78 7.13
N GLY A 112 8.38 19.53 8.35
CA GLY A 112 7.88 20.58 9.26
C GLY A 112 6.49 21.16 8.98
N GLU A 113 5.55 20.37 8.45
CA GLU A 113 4.11 20.71 8.47
C GLU A 113 3.40 20.10 9.68
#